data_AF-R6PV46-F1
#
_entry.id   AF-R6PV46-F1
#
_cell.length_a   1.000
_cell.length_b   1.000
_cell.length_c   1.000
_cell.angle_alpha   90.00
_cell.angle_beta   90.00
_cell.angle_gamma   90.00
#
_symmetry.space_group_name_H-M   'P 1'
#
loop_
_entity.id
_entity.type
_entity.pdbx_description
1 polymer ?
#
loop_
_entity_poly.entity_id
_entity_poly.type
_entity_poly.pdbx_seq_one_letter_code
_entity_poly.pdbx_strand_id
1 'polypeptide(L)'
;MAAGVVPYGDPMNIGMVGMHGCYTSNRAVADCDVLIAVGTRFSDRVALNPKTFAKNATIIQIDIDPSELGKNVDVDLSITGDAAYVLNAMLPQIEEKKHPDWMAMIREWQAQDYHPVSDPTRLMPHQVIGEVCNQCGPEAVYVTDVGQHQMWAAQYLRHAKSRGFITSGGLGTMGFGYGAAIGAQMALGRDQRVVMFTGDGSFHMNLNEACTAVSYELPIITVIFNNQVLGMVRQWQTTFYGKRFSQTDPHRKTDFVKLAEGFGLKGYRCTNLPEFQAAFADALKQKGPTWIECMIDKDEKVLPMIPGGGDINDIIMK
;
A
#
# COMPACT_ATOMS: atom_id res chain seq x y z
N MET A 1 -2.80 0.77 6.82
CA MET A 1 -3.34 2.00 7.43
C MET A 1 -2.27 2.82 8.15
N ALA A 2 -1.33 2.21 8.89
CA ALA A 2 -0.29 2.92 9.64
C ALA A 2 1.03 3.18 8.87
N ALA A 3 1.07 2.98 7.56
CA ALA A 3 2.28 3.19 6.77
C ALA A 3 2.75 4.65 6.91
N GLY A 4 4.04 4.85 7.22
CA GLY A 4 4.64 6.17 7.46
C GLY A 4 4.57 6.67 8.90
N VAL A 5 3.93 5.95 9.84
CA VAL A 5 4.03 6.28 11.27
C VAL A 5 5.47 6.08 11.77
N VAL A 6 6.08 4.94 11.43
CA VAL A 6 7.54 4.76 11.47
C VAL A 6 8.07 5.03 10.07
N PRO A 7 8.99 5.99 9.87
CA PRO A 7 9.40 6.40 8.55
C PRO A 7 10.22 5.33 7.84
N TYR A 8 10.17 5.33 6.51
CA TYR A 8 11.06 4.52 5.68
C TYR A 8 12.53 4.85 5.97
N GLY A 9 13.37 3.82 6.06
CA GLY A 9 14.80 3.95 6.35
C GLY A 9 15.15 4.01 7.84
N ASP A 10 14.16 4.10 8.74
CA ASP A 10 14.39 3.90 10.16
C ASP A 10 14.89 2.46 10.40
N PRO A 11 15.98 2.25 11.17
CA PRO A 11 16.55 0.93 11.39
C PRO A 11 15.62 -0.05 12.14
N MET A 12 14.59 0.45 12.82
CA MET A 12 13.57 -0.35 13.52
C MET A 12 12.30 -0.55 12.68
N ASN A 13 12.21 0.05 11.50
CA ASN A 13 11.13 -0.22 10.57
C ASN A 13 11.41 -1.48 9.75
N ILE A 14 10.84 -2.60 10.19
CA ILE A 14 11.01 -3.91 9.54
C ILE A 14 9.97 -4.19 8.43
N GLY A 15 9.06 -3.26 8.15
CA GLY A 15 8.09 -3.34 7.07
C GLY A 15 6.68 -3.79 7.50
N MET A 16 5.80 -3.95 6.52
CA MET A 16 4.37 -4.24 6.75
C MET A 16 4.16 -5.70 7.18
N VAL A 17 3.22 -5.93 8.10
CA VAL A 17 2.73 -7.26 8.53
C VAL A 17 1.40 -7.62 7.84
N GLY A 18 1.11 -8.90 7.68
CA GLY A 18 -0.16 -9.42 7.19
C GLY A 18 -0.07 -10.11 5.83
N MET A 19 -1.22 -10.29 5.18
CA MET A 19 -1.41 -11.05 3.93
C MET A 19 -0.37 -10.76 2.86
N HIS A 20 -0.06 -9.48 2.62
CA HIS A 20 0.94 -9.03 1.65
C HIS A 20 2.12 -8.28 2.33
N GLY A 21 2.29 -8.50 3.63
CA GLY A 21 3.42 -7.99 4.40
C GLY A 21 4.71 -8.77 4.11
N CYS A 22 5.86 -8.23 4.49
CA CYS A 22 7.15 -8.89 4.27
C CYS A 22 7.28 -10.16 5.12
N TYR A 23 8.22 -11.04 4.74
CA TYR A 23 8.50 -12.27 5.49
C TYR A 23 8.99 -11.91 6.88
N THR A 24 9.92 -10.95 6.98
CA THR A 24 10.49 -10.47 8.25
C THR A 24 9.43 -10.07 9.26
N SER A 25 8.51 -9.17 8.93
CA SER A 25 7.52 -8.67 9.88
C SER A 25 6.54 -9.76 10.32
N ASN A 26 6.11 -10.62 9.39
CA ASN A 26 5.23 -11.73 9.75
C ASN A 26 5.95 -12.77 10.63
N ARG A 27 7.24 -13.04 10.36
CA ARG A 27 8.06 -13.94 11.19
C ARG A 27 8.35 -13.36 12.56
N ALA A 28 8.67 -12.07 12.64
CA ALA A 28 8.89 -11.36 13.89
C ALA A 28 7.67 -11.41 14.80
N VAL A 29 6.45 -11.27 14.25
CA VAL A 29 5.21 -11.40 15.02
C VAL A 29 4.93 -12.85 15.44
N ALA A 30 5.32 -13.84 14.64
CA ALA A 30 5.15 -15.25 14.99
C ALA A 30 6.09 -15.71 16.12
N ASP A 31 7.31 -15.16 16.14
CA ASP A 31 8.41 -15.60 17.02
C ASP A 31 8.71 -14.62 18.17
N CYS A 32 7.99 -13.50 18.31
CA CYS A 32 8.17 -12.60 19.46
C CYS A 32 7.64 -13.20 20.76
N ASP A 33 8.17 -12.73 21.89
CA ASP A 33 7.73 -13.05 23.24
C ASP A 33 6.75 -12.00 23.81
N VAL A 34 6.77 -10.77 23.26
CA VAL A 34 5.83 -9.70 23.57
C VAL A 34 5.41 -8.99 22.28
N LEU A 35 4.09 -8.77 22.11
CA LEU A 35 3.52 -7.98 21.02
C LEU A 35 2.77 -6.77 21.60
N ILE A 36 3.29 -5.57 21.34
CA ILE A 36 2.62 -4.31 21.73
C ILE A 36 1.84 -3.77 20.52
N ALA A 37 0.53 -3.95 20.56
CA ALA A 37 -0.40 -3.55 19.53
C ALA A 37 -0.99 -2.17 19.83
N VAL A 38 -0.48 -1.14 19.15
CA VAL A 38 -0.88 0.27 19.37
C VAL A 38 -1.83 0.75 18.26
N GLY A 39 -3.07 1.09 18.62
CA GLY A 39 -4.07 1.64 17.69
C GLY A 39 -4.38 0.70 16.52
N THR A 40 -4.48 -0.60 16.81
CA THR A 40 -4.71 -1.64 15.80
C THR A 40 -5.80 -2.62 16.25
N ARG A 41 -6.56 -3.09 15.27
CA ARG A 41 -7.79 -3.87 15.44
C ARG A 41 -7.67 -5.35 15.07
N PHE A 42 -6.45 -5.84 14.86
CA PHE A 42 -6.17 -7.22 14.43
C PHE A 42 -7.09 -7.73 13.31
N SER A 43 -7.21 -6.97 12.22
CA SER A 43 -8.08 -7.35 11.10
C SER A 43 -7.70 -8.71 10.50
N ASP A 44 -8.64 -9.38 9.85
CA ASP A 44 -8.40 -10.65 9.10
C ASP A 44 -7.33 -10.54 7.99
N ARG A 45 -6.92 -9.33 7.58
CA ARG A 45 -5.83 -9.10 6.63
C ARG A 45 -4.45 -9.05 7.27
N VAL A 46 -4.39 -8.97 8.60
CA VAL A 46 -3.16 -8.93 9.41
C VAL A 46 -3.08 -10.19 10.27
N ALA A 47 -4.07 -10.41 11.13
CA ALA A 47 -4.20 -11.61 11.94
C ALA A 47 -4.99 -12.68 11.17
N LEU A 48 -4.39 -13.16 10.07
CA LEU A 48 -5.02 -14.08 9.09
C LEU A 48 -5.64 -15.31 9.72
N ASN A 49 -5.00 -15.82 10.77
CA ASN A 49 -5.51 -16.89 11.61
C ASN A 49 -5.34 -16.50 13.08
N PRO A 50 -6.39 -16.02 13.75
CA PRO A 50 -6.31 -15.60 15.15
C PRO A 50 -5.84 -16.67 16.13
N LYS A 51 -6.01 -17.97 15.80
CA LYS A 51 -5.60 -19.07 16.67
C LYS A 51 -4.09 -19.28 16.70
N THR A 52 -3.38 -18.82 15.67
CA THR A 52 -1.93 -18.98 15.54
C THR A 52 -1.17 -17.66 15.56
N PHE A 53 -1.86 -16.53 15.36
CA PHE A 53 -1.28 -15.21 15.35
C PHE A 53 -0.67 -14.85 16.72
N ALA A 54 0.65 -14.61 16.75
CA ALA A 54 1.41 -14.26 17.95
C ALA A 54 1.17 -15.19 19.16
N LYS A 55 0.84 -16.46 18.92
CA LYS A 55 0.39 -17.42 19.95
C LYS A 55 1.38 -17.69 21.10
N ASN A 56 2.65 -17.35 20.90
CA ASN A 56 3.72 -17.56 21.88
C ASN A 56 4.08 -16.27 22.64
N ALA A 57 3.44 -15.15 22.31
CA ALA A 57 3.74 -13.85 22.85
C ALA A 57 2.74 -13.44 23.93
N THR A 58 3.18 -12.61 24.88
CA THR A 58 2.28 -11.78 25.68
C THR A 58 1.79 -10.63 24.82
N ILE A 59 0.48 -10.51 24.62
CA ILE A 59 -0.13 -9.49 23.76
C ILE A 59 -0.68 -8.35 24.61
N ILE A 60 -0.16 -7.14 24.37
CA ILE A 60 -0.60 -5.89 24.99
C ILE A 60 -1.31 -5.06 23.93
N GLN A 61 -2.62 -4.82 24.08
CA GLN A 61 -3.41 -4.02 23.14
C GLN A 61 -3.76 -2.65 23.73
N ILE A 62 -3.41 -1.59 23.00
CA ILE A 62 -3.74 -0.21 23.33
C ILE A 62 -4.69 0.30 22.24
N ASP A 63 -5.94 0.55 22.61
CA ASP A 63 -6.93 1.09 21.68
C ASP A 63 -7.83 2.13 22.36
N ILE A 64 -8.29 3.11 21.58
CA ILE A 64 -9.21 4.14 22.07
C ILE A 64 -10.62 3.58 22.21
N ASP A 65 -10.97 2.58 21.39
CA ASP A 65 -12.28 1.96 21.37
C ASP A 65 -12.26 0.66 22.18
N PRO A 66 -12.94 0.60 23.35
CA PRO A 66 -12.96 -0.61 24.16
C PRO A 66 -13.59 -1.81 23.45
N SER A 67 -14.41 -1.61 22.41
CA SER A 67 -15.01 -2.71 21.65
C SER A 67 -14.03 -3.43 20.73
N GLU A 68 -12.85 -2.86 20.47
CA GLU A 68 -11.78 -3.49 19.68
C GLU A 68 -10.85 -4.38 20.53
N LEU A 69 -10.88 -4.22 21.86
CA LEU A 69 -10.00 -4.93 22.77
C LEU A 69 -10.38 -6.42 22.85
N GLY A 70 -9.43 -7.30 22.50
CA GLY A 70 -9.66 -8.75 22.52
C GLY A 70 -10.72 -9.24 21.52
N LYS A 71 -11.15 -8.40 20.56
CA LYS A 71 -12.29 -8.73 19.69
C LYS A 71 -11.98 -9.86 18.71
N ASN A 72 -10.80 -9.81 18.08
CA ASN A 72 -10.41 -10.74 17.03
C ASN A 72 -9.31 -11.71 17.46
N VAL A 73 -8.39 -11.25 18.31
CA VAL A 73 -7.25 -12.00 18.85
C VAL A 73 -7.34 -11.87 20.36
N ASP A 74 -7.19 -12.98 21.08
CA ASP A 74 -7.15 -12.95 22.55
C ASP A 74 -5.93 -12.17 23.01
N VAL A 75 -6.11 -11.27 23.99
CA VAL A 75 -5.03 -10.40 24.49
C VAL A 75 -4.84 -10.59 25.99
N ASP A 76 -3.58 -10.53 26.46
CA ASP A 76 -3.25 -10.73 27.87
C ASP A 76 -3.45 -9.45 28.70
N LEU A 77 -3.12 -8.30 28.09
CA LEU A 77 -3.25 -6.98 28.72
C LEU A 77 -3.89 -6.01 27.74
N SER A 78 -4.78 -5.17 28.24
CA SER A 78 -5.45 -4.15 27.43
C SER A 78 -5.48 -2.80 28.13
N ILE A 79 -5.22 -1.73 27.39
CA ILE A 79 -5.30 -0.34 27.86
C ILE A 79 -6.26 0.42 26.95
N THR A 80 -7.38 0.89 27.51
CA THR A 80 -8.30 1.77 26.79
C THR A 80 -7.82 3.22 26.91
N GLY A 81 -7.51 3.86 25.79
CA GLY A 81 -7.12 5.27 25.79
C GLY A 81 -6.48 5.73 24.49
N ASP A 82 -6.24 7.04 24.42
CA ASP A 82 -5.51 7.64 23.30
C ASP A 82 -4.07 7.11 23.29
N ALA A 83 -3.63 6.59 22.14
CA ALA A 83 -2.33 5.96 22.00
C ALA A 83 -1.17 6.92 22.38
N ALA A 84 -1.24 8.20 22.02
CA ALA A 84 -0.20 9.15 22.36
C ALA A 84 -0.18 9.43 23.86
N TYR A 85 -1.34 9.55 24.51
CA TYR A 85 -1.44 9.72 25.96
C TYR A 85 -0.86 8.52 26.71
N VAL A 86 -1.27 7.30 26.33
CA VAL A 86 -0.82 6.06 26.96
C VAL A 86 0.69 5.88 26.80
N LEU A 87 1.22 6.04 25.57
CA LEU A 87 2.66 5.88 25.33
C LEU A 87 3.48 6.91 26.11
N ASN A 88 3.07 8.18 26.18
CA ASN A 88 3.77 9.19 26.97
C ASN A 88 3.77 8.88 28.48
N ALA A 89 2.74 8.23 29.01
CA ALA A 89 2.71 7.79 30.40
C ALA A 89 3.59 6.56 30.66
N MET A 90 3.78 5.69 29.66
CA MET A 90 4.63 4.51 29.74
C MET A 90 6.11 4.85 29.61
N LEU A 91 6.49 5.78 28.72
CA LEU A 91 7.89 6.08 28.39
C LEU A 91 8.81 6.32 29.61
N PRO A 92 8.42 7.08 30.66
CA PRO A 92 9.27 7.28 31.84
C PRO A 92 9.52 6.03 32.68
N GLN A 93 8.74 4.97 32.48
CA GLN A 93 8.82 3.71 33.22
C GLN A 93 9.64 2.65 32.46
N ILE A 94 10.05 2.94 31.23
CA ILE A 94 10.79 2.00 30.37
C ILE A 94 12.28 2.17 30.64
N GLU A 95 12.92 1.08 31.05
CA GLU A 95 14.38 0.98 31.07
C GLU A 95 14.91 0.74 29.66
N GLU A 96 15.93 1.49 29.24
CA GLU A 96 16.60 1.23 27.97
C GLU A 96 17.26 -0.16 27.98
N LYS A 97 16.87 -1.02 27.03
CA LYS A 97 17.47 -2.34 26.82
C LYS A 97 17.87 -2.53 25.37
N LYS A 98 18.93 -3.32 25.17
CA LYS A 98 19.40 -3.73 23.85
C LYS A 98 19.18 -5.23 23.69
N HIS A 99 18.70 -5.62 22.51
CA HIS A 99 18.40 -7.01 22.17
C HIS A 99 19.21 -7.43 20.94
N PRO A 100 20.55 -7.52 21.02
CA PRO A 100 21.40 -7.77 19.87
C PRO A 100 21.08 -9.11 19.17
N ASP A 101 20.78 -10.16 19.94
CA ASP A 101 20.45 -11.48 19.40
C ASP A 101 19.13 -11.45 18.62
N TRP A 102 18.10 -10.79 19.16
CA TRP A 102 16.84 -10.59 18.45
C TRP A 102 17.04 -9.78 17.16
N MET A 103 17.82 -8.69 17.22
CA MET A 103 18.12 -7.89 16.04
C MET A 103 18.95 -8.65 15.00
N ALA A 104 19.78 -9.62 15.41
CA ALA A 104 20.47 -10.50 14.49
C ALA A 104 19.47 -11.42 13.75
N MET A 105 18.53 -12.03 14.48
CA MET A 105 17.46 -12.84 13.87
C MET A 105 16.61 -12.03 12.89
N ILE A 106 16.23 -10.80 13.25
CA ILE A 106 15.50 -9.89 12.35
C ILE A 106 16.27 -9.68 11.05
N ARG A 107 17.58 -9.41 11.11
CA ARG A 107 18.41 -9.21 9.91
C ARG A 107 18.53 -10.48 9.05
N GLU A 108 18.60 -11.65 9.68
CA GLU A 108 18.60 -12.94 8.99
C GLU A 108 17.28 -13.18 8.23
N TRP A 109 16.15 -12.73 8.78
CA TRP A 109 14.86 -12.79 8.10
C TRP A 109 14.73 -11.73 6.99
N GLN A 110 15.29 -10.53 7.18
CA GLN A 110 15.33 -9.50 6.14
C GLN A 110 16.07 -9.97 4.88
N ALA A 111 17.11 -10.77 5.04
CA ALA A 111 17.80 -11.39 3.93
C ALA A 111 16.92 -12.37 3.11
N GLN A 112 15.80 -12.83 3.68
CA GLN A 112 14.83 -13.73 3.04
C GLN A 112 13.61 -13.01 2.47
N ASP A 113 13.50 -11.69 2.66
CA ASP A 113 12.39 -10.93 2.12
C ASP A 113 12.30 -11.03 0.59
N TYR A 114 11.08 -10.90 0.08
CA TYR A 114 10.83 -10.95 -1.36
C TYR A 114 11.43 -9.73 -2.04
N HIS A 115 12.24 -9.97 -3.08
CA HIS A 115 12.81 -8.94 -3.93
C HIS A 115 12.23 -9.06 -5.35
N PRO A 116 11.47 -8.06 -5.83
CA PRO A 116 10.93 -8.10 -7.19
C PRO A 116 12.07 -8.02 -8.22
N VAL A 117 11.91 -8.73 -9.33
CA VAL A 117 12.89 -8.73 -10.43
C VAL A 117 12.54 -7.64 -11.42
N SER A 118 13.50 -6.73 -11.67
CA SER A 118 13.35 -5.66 -12.67
C SER A 118 13.46 -6.19 -14.09
N ASP A 119 12.75 -5.56 -15.02
CA ASP A 119 12.79 -5.83 -16.45
C ASP A 119 13.07 -4.52 -17.21
N PRO A 120 14.10 -4.45 -18.06
CA PRO A 120 14.40 -3.23 -18.81
C PRO A 120 13.49 -3.03 -20.03
N THR A 121 12.76 -4.08 -20.47
CA THR A 121 11.99 -4.08 -21.72
C THR A 121 10.52 -3.71 -21.56
N ARG A 122 10.01 -3.75 -20.32
CA ARG A 122 8.60 -3.45 -19.98
C ARG A 122 8.51 -2.74 -18.64
N LEU A 123 7.35 -2.16 -18.34
CA LEU A 123 7.10 -1.57 -17.03
C LEU A 123 6.80 -2.64 -15.99
N MET A 124 7.55 -2.60 -14.90
CA MET A 124 7.25 -3.35 -13.68
C MET A 124 6.70 -2.41 -12.61
N PRO A 125 5.70 -2.83 -11.82
CA PRO A 125 5.10 -1.96 -10.78
C PRO A 125 6.10 -1.37 -9.79
N HIS A 126 7.09 -2.16 -9.34
CA HIS A 126 8.12 -1.68 -8.40
C HIS A 126 9.06 -0.64 -9.03
N GLN A 127 9.37 -0.77 -10.33
CA GLN A 127 10.19 0.21 -11.05
C GLN A 127 9.44 1.55 -11.20
N VAL A 128 8.14 1.50 -11.54
CA VAL A 128 7.29 2.69 -11.64
C VAL A 128 7.19 3.41 -10.30
N ILE A 129 6.87 2.69 -9.21
CA ILE A 129 6.73 3.29 -7.89
C ILE A 129 8.07 3.81 -7.36
N GLY A 130 9.16 3.07 -7.58
CA GLY A 130 10.51 3.50 -7.22
C GLY A 130 10.90 4.79 -7.93
N GLU A 131 10.54 4.94 -9.21
CA GLU A 131 10.77 6.16 -9.96
C GLU A 131 9.93 7.34 -9.44
N VAL A 132 8.66 7.11 -9.09
CA VAL A 132 7.86 8.13 -8.39
C VAL A 132 8.56 8.58 -7.11
N CYS A 133 9.06 7.65 -6.29
CA CYS A 133 9.80 7.98 -5.06
C CYS A 133 11.12 8.72 -5.32
N ASN A 134 11.75 8.57 -6.49
CA ASN A 134 12.98 9.28 -6.82
C ASN A 134 12.71 10.72 -7.26
N GLN A 135 11.60 10.97 -7.96
CA GLN A 135 11.24 12.30 -8.45
C GLN A 135 10.37 13.09 -7.46
N CYS A 136 9.64 12.42 -6.58
CA CYS A 136 8.89 13.05 -5.49
C CYS A 136 9.75 13.20 -4.24
N GLY A 137 9.63 14.36 -3.58
CA GLY A 137 10.21 14.57 -2.25
C GLY A 137 9.44 13.85 -1.14
N PRO A 138 9.98 13.84 0.09
CA PRO A 138 9.33 13.22 1.26
C PRO A 138 7.98 13.84 1.62
N GLU A 139 7.70 15.03 1.10
CA GLU A 139 6.45 15.75 1.33
C GLU A 139 5.27 15.26 0.48
N ALA A 140 5.51 14.44 -0.55
CA ALA A 140 4.43 13.94 -1.39
C ALA A 140 3.43 13.10 -0.59
N VAL A 141 2.15 13.23 -0.97
CA VAL A 141 1.08 12.39 -0.43
C VAL A 141 0.62 11.44 -1.51
N TYR A 142 0.53 10.17 -1.14
CA TYR A 142 0.19 9.08 -2.03
C TYR A 142 -1.23 8.61 -1.74
N VAL A 143 -2.02 8.49 -2.79
CA VAL A 143 -3.39 7.99 -2.73
C VAL A 143 -3.48 6.73 -3.55
N THR A 144 -4.30 5.77 -3.12
CA THR A 144 -4.52 4.56 -3.91
C THR A 144 -6.00 4.27 -4.07
N ASP A 145 -6.34 3.68 -5.20
CA ASP A 145 -7.52 2.84 -5.34
C ASP A 145 -7.27 1.44 -4.72
N VAL A 146 -8.10 0.46 -5.05
CA VAL A 146 -8.05 -0.89 -4.48
C VAL A 146 -7.70 -1.92 -5.54
N GLY A 147 -6.77 -2.82 -5.23
CA GLY A 147 -6.30 -3.88 -6.13
C GLY A 147 -4.82 -4.20 -5.94
N GLN A 148 -4.17 -4.78 -6.97
CA GLN A 148 -2.74 -5.09 -6.90
C GLN A 148 -1.87 -3.83 -6.78
N HIS A 149 -2.23 -2.76 -7.53
CA HIS A 149 -1.57 -1.46 -7.44
C HIS A 149 -1.56 -0.88 -6.03
N GLN A 150 -2.61 -1.11 -5.25
CA GLN A 150 -2.69 -0.69 -3.85
C GLN A 150 -1.62 -1.38 -3.01
N MET A 151 -1.44 -2.69 -3.22
CA MET A 151 -0.45 -3.48 -2.48
C MET A 151 0.97 -3.15 -2.93
N TRP A 152 1.22 -3.03 -4.23
CA TRP A 152 2.52 -2.58 -4.75
C TRP A 152 2.88 -1.19 -4.22
N ALA A 153 1.93 -0.25 -4.19
CA ALA A 153 2.15 1.07 -3.59
C ALA A 153 2.45 0.95 -2.08
N ALA A 154 1.70 0.13 -1.33
CA ALA A 154 1.98 -0.10 0.08
C ALA A 154 3.36 -0.71 0.33
N GLN A 155 3.83 -1.62 -0.54
CA GLN A 155 5.10 -2.33 -0.41
C GLN A 155 6.31 -1.49 -0.85
N TYR A 156 6.19 -0.75 -1.95
CA TYR A 156 7.35 -0.14 -2.63
C TYR A 156 7.48 1.37 -2.43
N LEU A 157 6.45 2.05 -1.90
CA LEU A 157 6.59 3.44 -1.52
C LEU A 157 7.55 3.59 -0.34
N ARG A 158 8.41 4.61 -0.42
CA ARG A 158 9.23 5.07 0.71
C ARG A 158 8.37 5.95 1.62
N HIS A 159 7.53 5.32 2.45
CA HIS A 159 6.60 6.02 3.36
C HIS A 159 7.34 6.91 4.37
N ALA A 160 7.46 8.20 4.07
CA ALA A 160 8.29 9.13 4.84
C ALA A 160 7.59 9.77 6.04
N LYS A 161 6.24 9.88 6.02
CA LYS A 161 5.47 10.59 7.05
C LYS A 161 4.10 10.00 7.32
N SER A 162 3.62 10.21 8.55
CA SER A 162 2.24 9.91 8.92
C SER A 162 1.26 10.70 8.05
N ARG A 163 0.11 10.11 7.75
CA ARG A 163 -0.90 10.67 6.81
C ARG A 163 -0.37 10.91 5.39
N GLY A 164 0.83 10.40 5.05
CA GLY A 164 1.39 10.45 3.71
C GLY A 164 0.84 9.38 2.75
N PHE A 165 0.10 8.40 3.25
CA PHE A 165 -0.50 7.32 2.46
C PHE A 165 -1.99 7.17 2.78
N ILE A 166 -2.84 7.44 1.78
CA ILE A 166 -4.30 7.45 1.91
C ILE A 166 -4.87 6.33 1.04
N THR A 167 -5.58 5.39 1.66
CA THR A 167 -6.09 4.19 0.97
C THR A 167 -7.35 3.65 1.63
N SER A 168 -8.23 3.02 0.82
CA SER A 168 -9.40 2.31 1.34
C SER A 168 -9.01 0.89 1.75
N GLY A 169 -8.69 0.70 3.03
CA GLY A 169 -8.28 -0.60 3.58
C GLY A 169 -9.45 -1.46 4.06
N GLY A 170 -10.26 -0.95 4.99
CA GLY A 170 -11.30 -1.74 5.67
C GLY A 170 -12.41 -2.23 4.74
N LEU A 171 -13.04 -1.32 4.01
CA LEU A 171 -14.10 -1.67 3.05
C LEU A 171 -13.54 -2.09 1.69
N GLY A 172 -12.36 -1.60 1.30
CA GLY A 172 -11.76 -1.94 0.01
C GLY A 172 -12.54 -1.38 -1.19
N THR A 173 -12.95 -0.11 -1.10
CA THR A 173 -13.75 0.56 -2.14
C THR A 173 -12.93 0.90 -3.39
N MET A 174 -13.14 0.19 -4.49
CA MET A 174 -12.65 0.62 -5.82
C MET A 174 -13.32 1.95 -6.23
N GLY A 175 -12.58 2.85 -6.87
CA GLY A 175 -13.05 4.20 -7.21
C GLY A 175 -12.83 5.25 -6.11
N PHE A 176 -12.34 4.84 -4.93
CA PHE A 176 -12.01 5.74 -3.82
C PHE A 176 -10.92 6.75 -4.18
N GLY A 177 -9.94 6.34 -4.99
CA GLY A 177 -8.67 7.04 -5.13
C GLY A 177 -8.80 8.46 -5.64
N TYR A 178 -9.67 8.72 -6.64
CA TYR A 178 -9.70 10.05 -7.27
C TYR A 178 -10.34 11.10 -6.38
N GLY A 179 -11.49 10.78 -5.77
CA GLY A 179 -12.13 11.65 -4.79
C GLY A 179 -11.22 11.92 -3.58
N ALA A 180 -10.53 10.89 -3.10
CA ALA A 180 -9.55 11.04 -2.02
C ALA A 180 -8.35 11.91 -2.42
N ALA A 181 -7.85 11.79 -3.65
CA ALA A 181 -6.77 12.62 -4.18
C ALA A 181 -7.18 14.09 -4.32
N ILE A 182 -8.41 14.35 -4.78
CA ILE A 182 -8.99 15.71 -4.81
C ILE A 182 -9.04 16.30 -3.40
N GLY A 183 -9.61 15.56 -2.43
CA GLY A 183 -9.67 16.02 -1.04
C GLY A 183 -8.29 16.29 -0.42
N ALA A 184 -7.34 15.38 -0.65
CA ALA A 184 -5.96 15.55 -0.19
C ALA A 184 -5.29 16.77 -0.83
N GLN A 185 -5.41 16.96 -2.14
CA GLN A 185 -4.80 18.10 -2.83
C GLN A 185 -5.42 19.42 -2.38
N MET A 186 -6.73 19.45 -2.14
CA MET A 186 -7.41 20.62 -1.58
C MET A 186 -6.89 20.98 -0.18
N ALA A 187 -6.66 19.98 0.67
CA ALA A 187 -6.12 20.20 2.02
C ALA A 187 -4.66 20.68 2.03
N LEU A 188 -3.85 20.20 1.08
CA LEU A 188 -2.41 20.51 1.00
C LEU A 188 -2.10 21.81 0.23
N GLY A 189 -3.06 22.38 -0.47
CA GLY A 189 -2.81 23.48 -1.40
C GLY A 189 -2.16 22.98 -2.70
N ARG A 190 -1.39 23.81 -3.41
CA ARG A 190 -0.91 23.50 -4.79
C ARG A 190 0.61 23.31 -4.86
N ASP A 191 1.30 23.66 -3.78
CA ASP A 191 2.76 23.58 -3.68
C ASP A 191 3.24 22.16 -3.39
N GLN A 192 2.40 21.35 -2.74
CA GLN A 192 2.65 19.92 -2.52
C GLN A 192 2.00 19.09 -3.62
N ARG A 193 2.60 17.93 -3.91
CA ARG A 193 2.09 17.00 -4.93
C ARG A 193 1.33 15.85 -4.28
N VAL A 194 0.12 15.60 -4.80
CA VAL A 194 -0.60 14.35 -4.56
C VAL A 194 -0.42 13.44 -5.77
N VAL A 195 0.07 12.23 -5.51
CA VAL A 195 0.21 11.19 -6.53
C VAL A 195 -0.80 10.08 -6.24
N MET A 196 -1.70 9.83 -7.18
CA MET A 196 -2.69 8.77 -7.10
C MET A 196 -2.22 7.57 -7.90
N PHE A 197 -2.05 6.42 -7.28
CA PHE A 197 -1.88 5.14 -7.96
C PHE A 197 -3.21 4.41 -8.08
N THR A 198 -3.58 4.04 -9.30
CA THR A 198 -4.82 3.32 -9.56
C THR A 198 -4.59 2.19 -10.55
N GLY A 199 -5.49 1.22 -10.57
CA GLY A 199 -5.57 0.20 -11.61
C GLY A 199 -6.66 0.58 -12.58
N ASP A 200 -6.55 0.16 -13.85
CA ASP A 200 -7.56 0.47 -14.87
C ASP A 200 -8.98 0.12 -14.41
N GLY A 201 -9.17 -1.03 -13.75
CA GLY A 201 -10.48 -1.44 -13.25
C GLY A 201 -11.10 -0.51 -12.21
N SER A 202 -10.30 -0.03 -11.27
CA SER A 202 -10.76 0.88 -10.21
C SER A 202 -10.97 2.28 -10.76
N PHE A 203 -10.09 2.72 -11.66
CA PHE A 203 -10.18 4.04 -12.25
C PHE A 203 -11.47 4.25 -13.04
N HIS A 204 -11.94 3.22 -13.76
CA HIS A 204 -13.22 3.25 -14.48
C HIS A 204 -14.44 3.58 -13.60
N MET A 205 -14.36 3.41 -12.28
CA MET A 205 -15.49 3.69 -11.40
C MET A 205 -15.78 5.19 -11.25
N ASN A 206 -14.74 6.03 -11.16
CA ASN A 206 -14.86 7.47 -10.86
C ASN A 206 -13.91 8.36 -11.71
N LEU A 207 -13.45 7.89 -12.87
CA LEU A 207 -12.55 8.68 -13.73
C LEU A 207 -13.13 10.02 -14.21
N ASN A 208 -14.45 10.19 -14.16
CA ASN A 208 -15.13 11.44 -14.53
C ASN A 208 -14.81 12.59 -13.56
N GLU A 209 -14.30 12.29 -12.36
CA GLU A 209 -13.83 13.31 -11.41
C GLU A 209 -12.59 14.08 -11.90
N ALA A 210 -12.01 13.68 -13.04
CA ALA A 210 -11.07 14.55 -13.76
C ALA A 210 -11.68 15.93 -14.07
N CYS A 211 -12.98 16.00 -14.40
CA CYS A 211 -13.65 17.28 -14.63
C CYS A 211 -13.52 18.20 -13.41
N THR A 212 -13.67 17.64 -12.21
CA THR A 212 -13.50 18.36 -10.94
C THR A 212 -12.04 18.81 -10.79
N ALA A 213 -11.08 17.89 -10.92
CA ALA A 213 -9.66 18.20 -10.78
C ALA A 213 -9.17 19.26 -11.78
N VAL A 214 -9.67 19.25 -13.02
CA VAL A 214 -9.39 20.25 -14.05
C VAL A 214 -10.00 21.60 -13.69
N SER A 215 -11.29 21.63 -13.32
CA SER A 215 -12.00 22.88 -12.98
C SER A 215 -11.35 23.64 -11.83
N TYR A 216 -10.72 22.93 -10.90
CA TYR A 216 -10.02 23.50 -9.74
C TYR A 216 -8.49 23.63 -9.94
N GLU A 217 -7.98 23.32 -11.12
CA GLU A 217 -6.55 23.28 -11.45
C GLU A 217 -5.73 22.54 -10.36
N LEU A 218 -6.19 21.35 -9.98
CA LEU A 218 -5.55 20.54 -8.95
C LEU A 218 -4.39 19.73 -9.55
N PRO A 219 -3.14 19.93 -9.11
CA PRO A 219 -1.97 19.28 -9.72
C PRO A 219 -1.78 17.83 -9.26
N ILE A 220 -2.83 17.03 -9.39
CA ILE A 220 -2.84 15.61 -9.07
C ILE A 220 -2.18 14.85 -10.22
N ILE A 221 -1.18 14.03 -9.91
CA ILE A 221 -0.57 13.11 -10.88
C ILE A 221 -1.20 11.73 -10.68
N THR A 222 -1.95 11.27 -11.67
CA THR A 222 -2.62 9.96 -11.63
C THR A 222 -1.80 8.95 -12.43
N VAL A 223 -1.26 7.95 -11.76
CA VAL A 223 -0.53 6.83 -12.35
C VAL A 223 -1.47 5.63 -12.44
N ILE A 224 -1.84 5.26 -13.67
CA ILE A 224 -2.80 4.18 -13.97
C ILE A 224 -2.00 2.95 -14.37
N PHE A 225 -1.95 1.93 -13.51
CA PHE A 225 -1.45 0.62 -13.87
C PHE A 225 -2.50 -0.10 -14.73
N ASN A 226 -2.32 -0.03 -16.05
CA ASN A 226 -3.21 -0.68 -16.99
C ASN A 226 -2.68 -2.07 -17.35
N ASN A 227 -3.23 -3.09 -16.68
CA ASN A 227 -3.00 -4.49 -16.98
C ASN A 227 -4.19 -5.15 -17.69
N GLN A 228 -5.21 -4.35 -18.02
CA GLN A 228 -6.44 -4.73 -18.73
C GLN A 228 -7.30 -5.79 -18.04
N VAL A 229 -7.05 -6.07 -16.76
CA VAL A 229 -7.73 -7.11 -15.98
C VAL A 229 -8.07 -6.61 -14.57
N LEU A 230 -9.00 -7.30 -13.90
CA LEU A 230 -9.22 -7.15 -12.46
C LEU A 230 -8.15 -7.94 -11.71
N GLY A 231 -6.91 -7.43 -11.74
CA GLY A 231 -5.70 -8.19 -11.41
C GLY A 231 -5.70 -8.88 -10.04
N MET A 232 -6.25 -8.24 -8.99
CA MET A 232 -6.29 -8.85 -7.66
C MET A 232 -7.20 -10.09 -7.65
N VAL A 233 -8.43 -9.98 -8.18
CA VAL A 233 -9.35 -11.13 -8.29
C VAL A 233 -8.78 -12.19 -9.22
N ARG A 234 -8.13 -11.77 -10.30
CA ARG A 234 -7.51 -12.66 -11.27
C ARG A 234 -6.34 -13.45 -10.66
N GLN A 235 -5.51 -12.83 -9.83
CA GLN A 235 -4.44 -13.53 -9.09
C GLN A 235 -5.02 -14.64 -8.22
N TRP A 236 -6.13 -14.38 -7.50
CA TRP A 236 -6.80 -15.42 -6.71
C TRP A 236 -7.33 -16.56 -7.60
N GLN A 237 -7.92 -16.24 -8.75
CA GLN A 237 -8.38 -17.25 -9.72
C GLN A 237 -7.24 -18.08 -10.31
N THR A 238 -6.08 -17.47 -10.55
CA THR A 238 -4.85 -18.16 -10.96
C THR A 238 -4.38 -19.12 -9.88
N THR A 239 -4.28 -18.67 -8.63
CA THR A 239 -3.66 -19.42 -7.54
C THR A 239 -4.55 -20.55 -7.02
N PHE A 240 -5.86 -20.31 -6.86
CA PHE A 240 -6.74 -21.22 -6.12
C PHE A 240 -7.85 -21.87 -6.95
N TYR A 241 -8.09 -21.39 -8.18
CA TYR A 241 -9.22 -21.84 -9.00
C TYR A 241 -8.81 -22.37 -10.38
N GLY A 242 -7.57 -22.86 -10.50
CA GLY A 242 -7.08 -23.52 -11.71
C GLY A 242 -7.12 -22.63 -12.95
N LYS A 243 -6.86 -21.32 -12.81
CA LYS A 243 -6.86 -20.32 -13.89
C LYS A 243 -8.23 -20.16 -14.58
N ARG A 244 -9.32 -20.41 -13.85
CA ARG A 244 -10.68 -20.15 -14.33
C ARG A 244 -11.03 -18.67 -14.18
N PHE A 245 -10.74 -17.88 -15.21
CA PHE A 245 -10.95 -16.43 -15.21
C PHE A 245 -12.42 -16.06 -15.42
N SER A 246 -13.14 -15.86 -14.33
CA SER A 246 -14.57 -15.52 -14.35
C SER A 246 -14.76 -14.01 -14.24
N GLN A 247 -15.04 -13.35 -15.37
CA GLN A 247 -15.36 -11.92 -15.46
C GLN A 247 -14.26 -10.98 -14.94
N THR A 248 -13.00 -11.44 -14.92
CA THR A 248 -11.83 -10.63 -14.54
C THR A 248 -11.08 -10.06 -15.73
N ASP A 249 -11.43 -10.47 -16.95
CA ASP A 249 -10.86 -9.96 -18.19
C ASP A 249 -11.98 -9.15 -18.90
N PRO A 250 -12.22 -7.88 -18.50
CA PRO A 250 -13.37 -7.12 -18.96
C PRO A 250 -13.26 -6.65 -20.42
N HIS A 251 -12.11 -6.87 -21.08
CA HIS A 251 -11.87 -6.51 -22.49
C HIS A 251 -12.22 -5.05 -22.83
N ARG A 252 -11.96 -4.13 -21.88
CA ARG A 252 -12.22 -2.69 -22.07
C ARG A 252 -11.32 -2.14 -23.18
N LYS A 253 -11.85 -1.18 -23.94
CA LYS A 253 -11.16 -0.53 -25.08
C LYS A 253 -10.89 0.96 -24.86
N THR A 254 -11.07 1.43 -23.63
CA THR A 254 -10.91 2.84 -23.26
C THR A 254 -9.49 3.31 -23.55
N ASP A 255 -9.37 4.41 -24.30
CA ASP A 255 -8.10 5.09 -24.53
C ASP A 255 -7.97 6.23 -23.51
N PHE A 256 -7.23 6.00 -22.42
CA PHE A 256 -7.11 6.98 -21.34
C PHE A 256 -6.45 8.28 -21.77
N VAL A 257 -5.58 8.27 -22.79
CA VAL A 257 -4.92 9.48 -23.30
C VAL A 257 -5.92 10.38 -24.01
N LYS A 258 -6.74 9.81 -24.89
CA LYS A 258 -7.82 10.56 -25.58
C LYS A 258 -8.88 11.04 -24.61
N LEU A 259 -9.18 10.25 -23.58
CA LEU A 259 -10.15 10.64 -22.56
C LEU A 259 -9.62 11.78 -21.68
N ALA A 260 -8.33 11.76 -21.32
CA ALA A 260 -7.68 12.88 -20.63
C ALA A 260 -7.80 14.18 -21.43
N GLU A 261 -7.51 14.13 -22.75
CA GLU A 261 -7.69 15.26 -23.65
C GLU A 261 -9.15 15.75 -23.66
N GLY A 262 -10.11 14.82 -23.77
CA GLY A 262 -11.54 15.14 -23.72
C GLY A 262 -12.00 15.78 -22.40
N PHE A 263 -11.34 15.50 -21.28
CA PHE A 263 -11.58 16.15 -19.99
C PHE A 263 -10.80 17.45 -19.79
N GLY A 264 -9.88 17.80 -20.69
CA GLY A 264 -9.08 19.03 -20.61
C GLY A 264 -7.80 18.91 -19.79
N LEU A 265 -7.23 17.71 -19.65
CA LEU A 265 -5.95 17.49 -18.98
C LEU A 265 -4.96 16.73 -19.88
N LYS A 266 -3.68 16.73 -19.47
CA LYS A 266 -2.63 16.04 -20.21
C LYS A 266 -2.65 14.55 -19.89
N GLY A 267 -2.63 13.72 -20.93
CA GLY A 267 -2.55 12.26 -20.83
C GLY A 267 -1.26 11.73 -21.45
N TYR A 268 -0.67 10.71 -20.82
CA TYR A 268 0.49 9.98 -21.32
C TYR A 268 0.19 8.49 -21.38
N ARG A 269 0.77 7.80 -22.36
CA ARG A 269 0.89 6.34 -22.38
C ARG A 269 2.36 5.98 -22.34
N CYS A 270 2.73 5.12 -21.40
CA CYS A 270 4.08 4.64 -21.18
C CYS A 270 4.09 3.11 -21.26
N THR A 271 5.07 2.56 -21.97
CA THR A 271 5.27 1.12 -22.18
C THR A 271 6.60 0.63 -21.62
N ASN A 272 7.51 1.55 -21.29
CA ASN A 272 8.81 1.29 -20.70
C ASN A 272 9.19 2.39 -19.69
N LEU A 273 10.23 2.12 -18.89
CA LEU A 273 10.64 3.01 -17.80
C LEU A 273 11.12 4.39 -18.27
N PRO A 274 11.92 4.53 -19.35
CA PRO A 274 12.31 5.85 -19.87
C PRO A 274 11.12 6.73 -20.26
N GLU A 275 10.09 6.17 -20.91
CA GLU A 275 8.86 6.90 -21.22
C GLU A 275 8.16 7.39 -19.96
N PHE A 276 8.06 6.54 -18.93
CA PHE A 276 7.47 6.91 -17.64
C PHE A 276 8.27 8.03 -16.95
N GLN A 277 9.60 7.93 -16.94
CA GLN A 277 10.50 8.93 -16.37
C GLN A 277 10.26 10.32 -16.98
N ALA A 278 10.20 10.39 -18.31
CA ALA A 278 9.95 11.63 -19.03
C ALA A 278 8.53 12.18 -18.78
N ALA A 279 7.52 11.31 -18.82
CA ALA A 279 6.13 11.69 -18.56
C ALA A 279 5.93 12.24 -17.14
N PHE A 280 6.51 11.58 -16.14
CA PHE A 280 6.41 11.99 -14.74
C PHE A 280 7.14 13.32 -14.48
N ALA A 281 8.31 13.50 -15.06
CA ALA A 281 9.07 14.75 -14.97
C ALA A 281 8.33 15.94 -15.59
N ASP A 282 7.56 15.72 -16.66
CA ASP A 282 6.68 16.75 -17.23
C ASP A 282 5.44 16.96 -16.34
N ALA A 283 4.80 15.89 -15.85
CA ALA A 283 3.64 15.98 -14.96
C ALA A 283 3.93 16.83 -13.72
N LEU A 284 5.14 16.72 -13.15
CA LEU A 284 5.59 17.55 -12.03
C LEU A 284 5.65 19.06 -12.34
N LYS A 285 5.69 19.47 -13.62
CA LYS A 285 5.72 20.88 -14.05
C LYS A 285 4.31 21.41 -14.36
N GLN A 286 3.31 20.53 -14.47
CA GLN A 286 1.95 20.94 -14.78
C GLN A 286 1.29 21.65 -13.59
N LYS A 287 0.40 22.59 -13.89
CA LYS A 287 -0.44 23.29 -12.91
C LYS A 287 -1.72 22.52 -12.60
N GLY A 288 -2.31 21.91 -13.63
CA GLY A 288 -3.51 21.07 -13.52
C GLY A 288 -3.19 19.57 -13.40
N PRO A 289 -4.22 18.72 -13.37
CA PRO A 289 -4.02 17.28 -13.22
C PRO A 289 -3.35 16.67 -14.45
N THR A 290 -2.73 15.51 -14.28
CA THR A 290 -2.12 14.73 -15.36
C THR A 290 -2.41 13.25 -15.16
N TRP A 291 -2.68 12.53 -16.26
CA TRP A 291 -2.80 11.07 -16.26
C TRP A 291 -1.61 10.43 -16.96
N ILE A 292 -1.06 9.39 -16.37
CA ILE A 292 0.02 8.58 -16.92
C ILE A 292 -0.44 7.12 -16.90
N GLU A 293 -0.78 6.60 -18.08
CA GLU A 293 -1.13 5.20 -18.29
C GLU A 293 0.13 4.36 -18.44
N CYS A 294 0.38 3.50 -17.47
CA CYS A 294 1.48 2.53 -17.45
C CYS A 294 0.97 1.17 -17.93
N MET A 295 1.39 0.77 -19.13
CA MET A 295 1.08 -0.56 -19.66
C MET A 295 1.95 -1.61 -18.96
N ILE A 296 1.34 -2.51 -18.19
CA ILE A 296 2.02 -3.60 -17.48
C ILE A 296 1.43 -4.95 -17.88
N ASP A 297 2.13 -6.04 -17.57
CA ASP A 297 1.65 -7.39 -17.86
C ASP A 297 0.46 -7.79 -16.98
N LYS A 298 -0.51 -8.50 -17.56
CA LYS A 298 -1.76 -8.92 -16.90
C LYS A 298 -1.58 -10.04 -15.87
N ASP A 299 -0.47 -10.77 -15.95
CA ASP A 299 -0.16 -11.90 -15.08
C ASP A 299 0.85 -11.53 -13.97
N GLU A 300 1.18 -10.23 -13.83
CA GLU A 300 1.91 -9.71 -12.66
C GLU A 300 1.18 -10.04 -11.35
N LYS A 301 1.96 -10.35 -10.32
CA LYS A 301 1.44 -10.76 -9.00
C LYS A 301 1.88 -9.78 -7.91
N VAL A 302 1.09 -9.71 -6.85
CA VAL A 302 1.53 -9.16 -5.57
C VAL A 302 2.14 -10.30 -4.77
N LEU A 303 3.42 -10.15 -4.43
CA LEU A 303 4.18 -11.06 -3.58
C LEU A 303 4.93 -10.24 -2.51
N PRO A 304 5.18 -10.83 -1.33
CA PRO A 304 4.74 -12.16 -0.93
C PRO A 304 3.24 -12.21 -0.61
N MET A 305 2.69 -13.41 -0.41
CA MET A 305 1.28 -13.61 -0.08
C MET A 305 1.10 -14.77 0.90
N ILE A 306 0.48 -14.53 2.05
CA ILE A 306 -0.04 -15.59 2.91
C ILE A 306 -1.53 -15.81 2.56
N PRO A 307 -1.94 -17.04 2.17
CA PRO A 307 -3.35 -17.35 1.91
C PRO A 307 -4.25 -17.06 3.11
N GLY A 308 -5.52 -16.74 2.87
CA GLY A 308 -6.48 -16.51 3.95
C GLY A 308 -6.62 -17.72 4.86
N GLY A 309 -6.54 -17.51 6.19
CA GLY A 309 -6.56 -18.57 7.20
C GLY A 309 -5.22 -19.30 7.42
N GLY A 310 -4.20 -19.02 6.61
CA GLY A 310 -2.84 -19.53 6.79
C GLY A 310 -2.02 -18.71 7.79
N ASP A 311 -0.76 -19.09 7.96
CA ASP A 311 0.23 -18.37 8.76
C ASP A 311 1.57 -18.17 8.00
N ILE A 312 2.60 -17.68 8.69
CA ILE A 312 3.91 -17.40 8.08
C ILE A 312 4.54 -18.62 7.41
N ASN A 313 4.21 -19.84 7.82
CA ASN A 313 4.73 -21.05 7.20
C ASN A 313 4.08 -21.36 5.84
N ASP A 314 2.95 -20.71 5.54
CA ASP A 314 2.22 -20.84 4.27
C ASP A 314 2.56 -19.73 3.27
N ILE A 315 3.57 -18.91 3.56
CA ILE A 315 3.90 -17.74 2.73
C ILE A 315 4.34 -18.13 1.32
N ILE A 316 3.67 -17.55 0.33
CA ILE A 316 3.96 -17.71 -1.09
C ILE A 316 4.92 -16.61 -1.51
N MET A 317 6.08 -17.02 -2.02
CA MET A 317 7.16 -16.13 -2.47
C MET A 317 7.37 -16.15 -4.00
N LYS A 318 6.70 -17.04 -4.74
CA LYS A 318 6.82 -17.26 -6.19
C LYS A 318 5.49 -17.74 -6.81
#